data_AF-A0A6I2IT21-F1
#
_entry.id   AF-A0A6I2IT21-F1
#
_cell.length_a   1.000
_cell.length_b   1.000
_cell.length_c   1.000
_cell.angle_alpha   90.00
_cell.angle_beta   90.00
_cell.angle_gamma   90.00
#
_symmetry.space_group_name_H-M   'P 1'
#
loop_
_entity.id
_entity.type
_entity.pdbx_description
1 polymer ?
#
loop_
_entity_poly.entity_id
_entity_poly.type
_entity_poly.pdbx_seq_one_letter_code
_entity_poly.pdbx_strand_id
1 'polypeptide(L)' 'MLLNTIDWPAYIRAMEQLLNVPMDEMRRKEIEIQLTRMAELAEPLMEFPLPQREEVAGVYKL' A
#
# COMPACT_ATOMS: atom_id res chain seq x y z
N MET A 1 15.55 10.22 -0.56
CA MET A 1 15.92 8.79 -0.44
C MET A 1 15.56 8.13 -1.75
N LEU A 2 16.37 7.22 -2.29
CA LEU A 2 15.94 6.45 -3.47
C LEU A 2 14.82 5.51 -3.00
N LEU A 3 13.58 5.77 -3.41
CA LEU A 3 12.48 4.83 -3.24
C LEU A 3 12.90 3.54 -3.94
N ASN A 4 13.07 2.45 -3.17
CA ASN A 4 13.14 1.12 -3.76
C ASN A 4 11.87 0.96 -4.60
N THR A 5 12.03 0.89 -5.92
CA THR A 5 10.91 0.65 -6.84
C THR A 5 10.27 -0.67 -6.46
N ILE A 6 9.01 -0.63 -6.03
CA ILE A 6 8.27 -1.83 -5.64
C ILE A 6 8.00 -2.66 -6.90
N ASP A 7 8.32 -3.96 -6.86
CA ASP A 7 7.89 -4.92 -7.88
C ASP A 7 6.41 -5.26 -7.64
N TRP A 8 5.54 -4.41 -8.21
CA TRP A 8 4.09 -4.56 -8.07
C TRP A 8 3.56 -5.90 -8.58
N PRO A 9 3.98 -6.43 -9.76
CA PRO A 9 3.57 -7.75 -10.20
C PRO A 9 3.89 -8.87 -9.19
N ALA A 10 5.08 -8.86 -8.60
CA ALA A 10 5.44 -9.85 -7.59
C ALA A 10 4.63 -9.68 -6.30
N TYR A 11 4.49 -8.45 -5.82
CA TYR A 11 3.71 -8.13 -4.63
C TYR A 11 2.24 -8.53 -4.77
N ILE A 12 1.60 -8.21 -5.89
CA ILE A 12 0.20 -8.53 -6.15
C ILE A 12 -0.03 -10.04 -6.16
N ARG A 13 0.86 -10.84 -6.79
CA ARG A 13 0.74 -12.31 -6.77
C ARG A 13 0.85 -12.88 -5.36
N ALA A 14 1.77 -12.35 -4.55
CA ALA A 14 1.91 -12.78 -3.16
C ALA A 14 0.66 -12.44 -2.34
N MET A 15 0.12 -11.23 -2.49
CA MET A 15 -1.07 -10.79 -1.76
C MET A 15 -2.35 -11.48 -2.22
N GLU A 16 -2.49 -11.79 -3.51
CA GLU A 16 -3.58 -12.60 -4.06
C GLU A 16 -3.68 -13.96 -3.34
N GLN A 17 -2.54 -14.62 -3.12
CA GLN A 17 -2.47 -15.89 -2.39
C GLN A 17 -2.70 -15.70 -0.89
N LEU A 18 -2.03 -14.72 -0.26
CA LEU A 18 -2.09 -14.50 1.18
C LEU A 18 -3.50 -14.13 1.66
N LEU A 19 -4.21 -13.30 0.88
CA LEU A 19 -5.55 -12.84 1.21
C LEU A 19 -6.66 -13.75 0.67
N ASN A 20 -6.30 -14.79 -0.10
CA ASN A 20 -7.25 -15.68 -0.79
C ASN A 20 -8.27 -14.92 -1.65
N VAL A 21 -7.79 -13.97 -2.46
CA VAL A 21 -8.60 -13.13 -3.35
C VAL A 21 -8.25 -13.47 -4.80
N PRO A 22 -8.86 -14.50 -5.41
CA PRO A 22 -8.50 -14.92 -6.77
C PRO A 22 -8.85 -13.85 -7.80
N MET A 23 -7.92 -13.57 -8.71
CA MET A 23 -8.05 -12.56 -9.75
C MET A 23 -7.64 -13.12 -11.11
N ASP A 24 -8.21 -12.57 -12.18
CA ASP A 24 -7.71 -12.79 -13.53
C ASP A 24 -6.59 -11.80 -13.86
N GLU A 25 -5.97 -12.00 -15.03
CA GLU A 25 -4.84 -11.17 -15.46
C GLU A 25 -5.23 -9.71 -15.70
N MET A 26 -6.45 -9.48 -16.19
CA MET A 26 -6.95 -8.13 -16.43
C MET A 26 -7.07 -7.36 -15.11
N ARG A 27 -7.66 -7.99 -14.09
CA ARG A 27 -7.83 -7.40 -12.76
C ARG A 27 -6.49 -7.17 -12.07
N ARG A 28 -5.51 -8.07 -12.20
CA ARG A 28 -4.15 -7.84 -11.67
C ARG A 28 -3.51 -6.59 -12.25
N LYS A 29 -3.61 -6.37 -13.55
CA LYS A 29 -3.07 -5.17 -14.21
C LYS A 29 -3.75 -3.88 -13.75
N GLU A 30 -5.07 -3.91 -13.57
CA GLU A 30 -5.78 -2.75 -13.02
C GLU A 30 -5.35 -2.43 -11.59
N ILE A 31 -5.15 -3.45 -10.75
CA ILE A 31 -4.65 -3.28 -9.39
C ILE A 31 -3.23 -2.68 -9.39
N GLU A 32 -2.35 -3.11 -10.30
CA GLU A 32 -1.01 -2.52 -10.45
C GLU A 32 -1.07 -1.02 -10.72
N ILE A 33 -1.96 -0.58 -11.63
CA ILE A 33 -2.15 0.84 -11.93
C ILE A 33 -2.63 1.60 -10.68
N GLN A 34 -3.62 1.07 -9.96
CA GLN A 34 -4.16 1.74 -8.78
C GLN A 34 -3.14 1.81 -7.64
N LEU A 35 -2.41 0.72 -7.37
CA LEU A 35 -1.38 0.70 -6.33
C LEU A 35 -0.23 1.67 -6.63
N THR A 36 0.18 1.76 -7.90
CA THR A 36 1.18 2.74 -8.32
C THR A 36 0.73 4.16 -8.00
N ARG A 37 -0.52 4.52 -8.37
CA ARG A 37 -1.09 5.84 -8.05
C ARG A 37 -1.23 6.09 -6.55
N MET A 38 -1.66 5.08 -5.79
CA MET A 38 -1.78 5.20 -4.34
C MET A 38 -0.42 5.42 -3.67
N ALA A 39 0.65 4.78 -4.17
CA ALA A 39 2.00 4.99 -3.68
C ALA A 39 2.48 6.43 -3.91
N GLU A 40 2.21 7.01 -5.08
CA GLU A 40 2.49 8.43 -5.37
C GLU A 40 1.69 9.35 -4.44
N LEU A 41 0.40 9.07 -4.22
CA LEU A 41 -0.44 9.85 -3.32
C LEU A 41 -0.01 9.73 -1.85
N ALA A 42 0.63 8.62 -1.47
CA ALA A 42 1.12 8.39 -0.12
C ALA A 42 2.52 8.99 0.11
N GLU A 43 3.26 9.37 -0.93
CA GLU A 43 4.62 9.91 -0.81
C GLU A 43 4.69 11.10 0.18
N PRO A 44 3.80 12.11 0.12
CA PRO A 44 3.82 13.22 1.08
C PRO A 44 3.54 12.79 2.53
N LEU A 45 2.75 11.73 2.72
CA LEU A 45 2.47 11.18 4.05
C LEU A 45 3.67 10.45 4.63
N MET A 46 4.46 9.77 3.78
CA MET A 46 5.68 9.09 4.20
C MET A 46 6.82 10.07 4.51
N GLU A 47 6.83 11.24 3.87
CA GLU A 47 7.79 12.32 4.17
C GLU A 47 7.44 13.09 5.45
N PHE A 48 6.18 13.00 5.92
CA PHE A 48 5.75 13.68 7.13
C PHE A 48 6.44 13.07 8.38
N PRO A 49 7.18 13.87 9.18
CA PRO A 49 7.87 13.35 10.34
C PRO A 49 6.88 12.98 11.44
N LEU A 50 6.83 11.70 11.79
CA LEU A 50 5.99 11.22 12.88
C LEU A 50 6.67 11.44 14.25
N PRO A 51 5.99 12.08 15.22
CA PRO A 51 6.36 12.07 16.62
C PRO A 51 6.58 10.65 17.16
N GLN A 52 7.41 10.54 18.21
CA GLN A 52 7.74 9.27 18.85
C GLN A 52 6.51 8.53 19.42
N ARG A 53 5.41 9.26 19.65
CA ARG A 53 4.12 8.72 20.05
C ARG A 53 3.01 9.63 19.51
N GLU A 54 2.40 9.23 18.41
CA GLU A 54 1.11 9.78 17.99
C GLU A 54 0.00 8.81 18.40
N GLU A 55 -1.02 9.34 19.06
CA GLU A 55 -2.27 8.60 19.23
C GLU A 55 -2.98 8.57 17.87
N VAL A 56 -3.35 7.38 17.41
CA VAL A 56 -4.18 7.24 16.21
C VAL A 56 -5.51 7.99 16.41
N ALA A 57 -6.01 8.61 15.34
CA ALA A 57 -7.32 9.22 15.35
C ALA A 57 -8.38 8.17 15.72
N GLY A 58 -9.00 8.32 16.90
CA GLY A 58 -10.03 7.40 17.39
C GLY A 58 -9.64 6.52 18.57
N VAL A 59 -8.92 7.05 19.57
CA VAL A 59 -8.66 6.34 20.83
C VAL A 59 -10.00 5.93 21.47
N TYR A 60 -10.26 4.62 21.46
CA TYR A 60 -11.39 4.03 22.15
C TYR A 60 -11.25 4.27 23.66
N LYS A 61 -12.28 4.86 24.26
CA LYS A 61 -12.39 5.04 25.72
C LYS A 61 -13.43 4.06 26.24
N LEU A 62 -13.04 3.29 27.26
CA LEU A 62 -13.90 2.36 28.01
C LEU A 62 -14.93 3.12 28.85
#